data_AF-A0A8R7TCQ2-F1
#
_entry.id   AF-A0A8R7TCQ2-F1
#
_cell.length_a   1.000
_cell.length_b   1.000
_cell.length_c   1.000
_cell.angle_alpha   90.00
_cell.angle_beta   90.00
_cell.angle_gamma   90.00
#
_symmetry.space_group_name_H-M   'P 1'
#
loop_
_entity.id
_entity.type
_entity.pdbx_description
1 polymer ?
#
loop_
_entity_poly.entity_id
_entity_poly.type
_entity_poly.pdbx_seq_one_letter_code
_entity_poly.pdbx_strand_id
1 'polypeptide(L)'
;MTLWFSHSLPYRFMGAAESEGIPEGALELDPAALPLNLEDALASVVPESSSGKGQEFGTVYTRSAVKDTDVDEESGDIIQAKFVCPDSEFYDFTEIRLLCKFKPGQIWALYNDIYYFPNYYAVIKKVDVKNNKVTLRWLHVCPQGMEEKRLVKEDHPVGCGTFGVSTGNDGISTCTRTTYFSHPVPGRPTGIRNEYEIFPRLRDVWAVYKDWRAGWTAQDFKNCDYEFMEIFDCTDSSIQVQLLRKVDGHRTVFRREGAVETIHKYDYLKFSHQVPCFCLTNEKGGKLRGCLELDPLSVQKGSLVTNSR
;
A
#
# COMPACT_ATOMS: atom_id res chain seq x y z
N MET A 1 16.10 13.85 14.04
CA MET A 1 16.44 12.83 15.06
C MET A 1 16.08 11.47 14.47
N THR A 2 17.04 10.57 14.29
CA THR A 2 16.79 9.25 13.69
C THR A 2 16.40 8.29 14.81
N LEU A 3 15.18 7.74 14.78
CA LEU A 3 14.78 6.67 15.69
C LEU A 3 15.43 5.35 15.26
N TRP A 4 16.00 4.62 16.22
CA TRP A 4 16.53 3.28 16.05
C TRP A 4 15.72 2.34 16.94
N PHE A 5 15.23 1.24 16.37
CA PHE A 5 14.52 0.20 17.11
C PHE A 5 15.54 -0.86 17.53
N SER A 6 15.57 -1.23 18.81
CA SER A 6 16.56 -2.18 19.34
C SER A 6 16.04 -3.62 19.40
N HIS A 7 14.74 -3.84 19.57
CA HIS A 7 14.13 -5.16 19.71
C HIS A 7 12.63 -5.13 19.39
N SER A 8 12.04 -6.30 19.16
CA SER A 8 10.60 -6.51 19.02
C SER A 8 10.05 -7.08 20.32
N LEU A 9 8.96 -6.51 20.83
CA LEU A 9 8.29 -6.98 22.04
C LEU A 9 7.24 -8.04 21.67
N PRO A 10 7.37 -9.29 22.15
CA PRO A 10 6.30 -10.26 22.05
C PRO A 10 5.04 -9.73 22.77
N TYR A 11 3.88 -9.92 22.14
CA TYR A 11 2.61 -9.51 22.71
C TYR A 11 1.50 -10.51 22.40
N ARG A 12 0.44 -10.50 23.20
CA ARG A 12 -0.84 -11.15 22.89
C ARG A 12 -2.01 -10.19 23.10
N PHE A 13 -3.08 -10.40 22.35
CA PHE A 13 -4.33 -9.69 22.56
C PHE A 13 -5.07 -10.27 23.75
N MET A 14 -5.53 -9.39 24.65
CA MET A 14 -6.35 -9.79 25.77
C MET A 14 -7.83 -9.87 25.36
N GLY A 15 -8.47 -10.97 25.77
CA GLY A 15 -9.92 -11.15 25.65
C GLY A 15 -10.68 -10.40 26.75
N ALA A 16 -11.94 -10.05 26.49
CA ALA A 16 -12.80 -9.31 27.43
C ALA A 16 -13.00 -9.98 28.81
N ALA A 17 -12.68 -11.27 28.93
CA ALA A 17 -12.85 -12.05 30.15
C ALA A 17 -11.58 -12.20 31.01
N GLU A 18 -10.42 -11.74 30.52
CA GLU A 18 -9.13 -12.11 31.12
C GLU A 18 -8.70 -11.20 32.28
N SER A 19 -9.35 -10.05 32.48
CA SER A 19 -9.06 -9.14 33.60
C SER A 19 -10.08 -8.01 33.77
N GLU A 20 -10.48 -7.72 35.01
CA GLU A 20 -11.37 -6.61 35.36
C GLU A 20 -10.67 -5.25 35.18
N GLY A 21 -11.29 -4.33 34.42
CA GLY A 21 -10.77 -2.97 34.21
C GLY A 21 -9.79 -2.78 33.06
N ILE A 22 -9.39 -3.86 32.35
CA ILE A 22 -8.55 -3.75 31.15
C ILE A 22 -9.45 -3.72 29.89
N PRO A 23 -9.24 -2.76 28.95
CA PRO A 23 -10.04 -2.68 27.74
C PRO A 23 -9.88 -3.92 26.84
N GLU A 24 -10.99 -4.41 26.28
CA GLU A 24 -10.95 -5.44 25.23
C GLU A 24 -10.08 -4.98 24.05
N GLY A 25 -9.17 -5.84 23.60
CA GLY A 25 -8.17 -5.52 22.58
C GLY A 25 -6.90 -4.86 23.12
N ALA A 26 -6.73 -4.76 24.45
CA ALA A 26 -5.45 -4.40 25.05
C ALA A 26 -4.35 -5.42 24.70
N LEU A 27 -3.12 -4.93 24.63
CA LEU A 27 -1.93 -5.74 24.40
C LEU A 27 -1.29 -6.07 25.74
N GLU A 28 -1.18 -7.36 26.04
CA GLU A 28 -0.31 -7.84 27.11
C GLU A 28 1.09 -8.06 26.51
N LEU A 29 2.07 -7.32 27.04
CA LEU A 29 3.47 -7.42 26.66
C LEU A 29 4.18 -8.42 27.57
N ASP A 30 5.14 -9.17 27.03
CA ASP A 30 5.99 -10.06 27.84
C ASP A 30 6.79 -9.23 28.87
N PRO A 31 6.56 -9.42 30.19
CA PRO A 31 7.26 -8.66 31.23
C PRO A 31 8.78 -8.84 31.19
N ALA A 32 9.28 -9.97 30.68
CA ALA A 32 10.72 -10.23 30.55
C ALA A 32 11.35 -9.42 29.40
N ALA A 33 10.54 -8.89 28.49
CA ALA A 33 10.96 -8.03 27.39
C ALA A 33 10.85 -6.54 27.72
N LEU A 34 10.28 -6.17 28.88
CA LEU A 34 10.13 -4.78 29.31
C LEU A 34 11.36 -4.30 30.09
N PRO A 35 11.71 -2.99 30.00
CA PRO A 35 12.72 -2.42 30.87
C PRO A 35 12.27 -2.50 32.34
N LEU A 36 13.21 -2.81 33.24
CA LEU A 36 12.96 -2.94 34.68
C LEU A 36 12.38 -1.67 35.34
N ASN A 37 12.51 -0.52 34.69
CA ASN A 37 11.96 0.74 35.15
C ASN A 37 11.22 1.45 34.01
N LEU A 38 9.91 1.20 33.93
CA LEU A 38 9.05 1.68 32.85
C LEU A 38 8.80 3.19 32.92
N GLU A 39 8.72 3.75 34.13
CA GLU A 39 8.44 5.18 34.34
C GLU A 39 9.59 6.07 33.82
N ASP A 40 10.83 5.67 34.09
CA ASP A 40 12.01 6.37 33.59
C ASP A 40 12.16 6.27 32.06
N ALA A 41 11.73 5.14 31.46
CA ALA A 41 11.79 4.93 30.01
C ALA A 41 10.72 5.75 29.25
N LEU A 42 9.55 5.96 29.85
CA LEU A 42 8.44 6.72 29.26
C LEU A 42 8.59 8.24 29.47
N ALA A 43 9.21 8.68 30.56
CA ALA A 43 9.46 10.09 30.84
C ALA A 43 10.38 10.79 29.81
N SER A 44 11.16 10.03 29.02
CA SER A 44 12.02 10.58 27.96
C SER A 44 11.27 10.95 26.66
N VAL A 45 9.97 10.68 26.56
CA VAL A 45 9.17 11.00 25.37
C VAL A 45 8.19 12.12 25.72
N VAL A 46 8.60 13.37 25.49
CA VAL A 46 7.66 14.51 25.51
C VAL A 46 6.84 14.47 24.21
N PRO A 47 5.50 14.42 24.25
CA PRO A 47 4.69 14.62 23.07
C PRO A 47 4.69 16.12 22.73
N GLU A 48 5.24 16.49 21.57
CA GLU A 48 5.06 17.85 21.04
C GLU A 48 3.60 18.01 20.57
N SER A 49 2.78 18.66 21.40
CA SER A 49 1.47 19.16 21.00
C SER A 49 1.63 20.50 20.27
N SER A 50 1.64 20.50 18.94
CA SER A 50 1.54 21.75 18.18
C SER A 50 0.08 22.07 17.86
N SER A 51 -0.54 22.94 18.67
CA SER A 51 -1.74 23.67 18.30
C SER A 51 -1.37 24.74 17.25
N GLY A 52 -1.76 24.54 15.99
CA GLY A 52 -1.61 25.51 14.92
C GLY A 52 -2.95 25.78 14.26
N LYS A 53 -3.50 26.99 14.46
CA LYS A 53 -4.74 27.47 13.85
C LYS A 53 -4.66 27.38 12.32
N GLY A 54 -5.75 26.93 11.70
CA GLY A 54 -5.91 26.85 10.26
C GLY A 54 -5.80 28.21 9.59
N GLN A 55 -5.15 28.22 8.43
CA GLN A 55 -5.22 29.31 7.48
C GLN A 55 -5.39 28.72 6.08
N GLU A 56 -6.59 28.87 5.55
CA GLU A 56 -6.92 28.62 4.15
C GLU A 56 -5.98 29.43 3.25
N PHE A 57 -5.38 28.79 2.26
CA PHE A 57 -4.84 29.48 1.10
C PHE A 57 -5.21 28.71 -0.16
N GLY A 58 -6.32 29.15 -0.76
CA GLY A 58 -6.55 28.95 -2.19
C GLY A 58 -5.69 29.95 -2.96
N THR A 59 -4.95 29.49 -3.95
CA THR A 59 -4.33 30.36 -4.94
C THR A 59 -4.34 29.70 -6.31
N VAL A 60 -5.32 30.14 -7.10
CA VAL A 60 -5.28 30.15 -8.55
C VAL A 60 -4.23 31.18 -8.96
N TYR A 61 -3.28 30.81 -9.84
CA TYR A 61 -2.52 31.81 -10.58
C TYR A 61 -2.52 31.51 -12.07
N THR A 62 -3.12 32.47 -12.77
CA THR A 62 -3.15 32.69 -14.20
C THR A 62 -1.78 33.06 -14.76
N ARG A 63 -1.56 32.61 -15.99
CA ARG A 63 -0.37 32.78 -16.84
C ARG A 63 -0.27 34.18 -17.45
N SER A 64 0.94 34.71 -17.58
CA SER A 64 1.38 35.63 -18.66
C SER A 64 2.93 35.65 -18.68
N ALA A 65 3.58 35.03 -19.67
CA ALA A 65 4.20 35.63 -20.89
C ALA A 65 5.51 36.40 -20.56
N VAL A 66 6.68 36.15 -21.18
CA VAL A 66 7.04 36.22 -22.62
C VAL A 66 8.46 35.63 -22.86
N LYS A 67 8.62 34.81 -23.94
CA LYS A 67 9.71 34.61 -24.97
C LYS A 67 11.22 34.59 -24.61
N ASP A 68 12.16 33.93 -25.28
CA ASP A 68 12.34 33.02 -26.47
C ASP A 68 13.63 32.20 -26.16
N THR A 69 13.88 30.95 -26.57
CA THR A 69 14.41 30.51 -27.88
C THR A 69 14.68 28.98 -27.83
N ASP A 70 14.61 28.36 -29.00
CA ASP A 70 14.75 26.93 -29.38
C ASP A 70 15.96 26.18 -28.75
N VAL A 71 15.98 24.86 -28.52
CA VAL A 71 15.86 23.75 -29.48
C VAL A 71 15.40 22.45 -28.77
N ASP A 72 14.60 21.65 -29.47
CA ASP A 72 14.00 20.38 -29.08
C ASP A 72 15.02 19.28 -28.67
N GLU A 73 14.76 18.66 -27.51
CA GLU A 73 15.04 17.23 -27.30
C GLU A 73 13.75 16.59 -26.74
N GLU A 74 13.08 15.82 -27.59
CA GLU A 74 11.93 14.99 -27.27
C GLU A 74 12.27 14.00 -26.15
N SER A 75 11.94 14.36 -24.90
CA SER A 75 11.86 13.41 -23.80
C SER A 75 10.40 13.01 -23.65
N GLY A 76 10.12 11.73 -23.91
CA GLY A 76 8.78 11.15 -24.00
C GLY A 76 7.83 11.66 -22.92
N ASP A 77 6.74 12.26 -23.37
CA ASP A 77 5.60 12.71 -22.58
C ASP A 77 5.00 11.51 -21.81
N ILE A 78 5.50 11.26 -20.60
CA ILE A 78 4.75 10.49 -19.61
C ILE A 78 3.60 11.39 -19.22
N ILE A 79 2.40 11.03 -19.70
CA ILE A 79 1.11 11.67 -19.46
C ILE A 79 1.11 12.37 -18.10
N GLN A 80 0.91 13.69 -18.15
CA GLN A 80 0.71 14.59 -17.03
C GLN A 80 -0.62 14.27 -16.30
N ALA A 81 -0.80 13.02 -15.86
CA ALA A 81 -1.93 12.60 -15.06
C ALA A 81 -1.78 13.22 -13.67
N LYS A 82 -2.58 14.23 -13.40
CA LYS A 82 -2.78 14.74 -12.04
C LYS A 82 -3.70 13.74 -11.34
N PHE A 83 -3.11 12.79 -10.61
CA PHE A 83 -3.85 12.01 -9.63
C PHE A 83 -4.48 12.97 -8.62
N VAL A 84 -5.81 13.08 -8.62
CA VAL A 84 -6.54 13.75 -7.54
C VAL A 84 -6.71 12.70 -6.46
N CYS A 85 -5.96 12.83 -5.37
CA CYS A 85 -6.15 11.98 -4.20
C CYS A 85 -7.52 12.30 -3.61
N PRO A 86 -8.44 11.34 -3.51
CA PRO A 86 -9.62 11.53 -2.69
C PRO A 86 -9.15 11.71 -1.25
N ASP A 87 -9.70 12.70 -0.55
CA ASP A 87 -9.37 12.93 0.86
C ASP A 87 -9.77 11.70 1.69
N SER A 88 -8.86 11.27 2.56
CA SER A 88 -9.16 10.30 3.62
C SER A 88 -10.17 10.88 4.61
N GLU A 89 -10.95 10.00 5.26
CA GLU A 89 -11.90 10.39 6.29
C GLU A 89 -11.26 10.48 7.68
N PHE A 90 -10.25 9.64 7.99
CA PHE A 90 -9.63 9.60 9.32
C PHE A 90 -8.10 9.55 9.31
N TYR A 91 -7.47 8.82 8.38
CA TYR A 91 -6.02 8.61 8.34
C TYR A 91 -5.36 9.14 7.06
N ASP A 92 -4.30 9.95 7.21
CA ASP A 92 -3.55 10.48 6.08
C ASP A 92 -2.54 9.47 5.51
N PHE A 93 -2.95 8.75 4.47
CA PHE A 93 -2.08 7.82 3.73
C PHE A 93 -0.99 8.52 2.90
N THR A 94 -0.98 9.84 2.79
CA THR A 94 0.10 10.56 2.10
C THR A 94 1.38 10.63 2.92
N GLU A 95 1.29 10.52 4.25
CA GLU A 95 2.45 10.58 5.15
C GLU A 95 3.47 9.46 4.89
N ILE A 96 2.98 8.24 4.57
CA ILE A 96 3.86 7.11 4.26
C ILE A 96 4.60 7.34 2.93
N ARG A 97 4.04 8.16 2.03
CA ARG A 97 4.60 8.49 0.70
C ARG A 97 5.56 9.68 0.75
N LEU A 98 5.82 10.25 1.92
CA LEU A 98 6.78 11.34 2.05
C LEU A 98 8.18 10.85 1.67
N LEU A 99 8.88 11.66 0.88
CA LEU A 99 10.20 11.30 0.34
C LEU A 99 11.23 10.95 1.42
N CYS A 100 11.12 11.58 2.60
CA CYS A 100 11.98 11.30 3.74
C CYS A 100 11.78 9.90 4.37
N LYS A 101 10.68 9.21 4.06
CA LYS A 101 10.40 7.84 4.52
C LYS A 101 11.07 6.77 3.64
N PHE A 102 11.50 7.14 2.43
CA PHE A 102 12.02 6.20 1.45
C PHE A 102 13.47 5.83 1.79
N LYS A 103 13.79 4.53 1.66
CA LYS A 103 15.12 4.01 1.92
C LYS A 103 15.59 3.14 0.75
N PRO A 104 16.85 3.28 0.30
CA PRO A 104 17.44 2.35 -0.65
C PRO A 104 17.33 0.90 -0.18
N GLY A 105 17.02 0.00 -1.11
CA GLY A 105 16.81 -1.43 -0.86
C GLY A 105 15.37 -1.82 -0.54
N GLN A 106 14.48 -0.86 -0.24
CA GLN A 106 13.05 -1.17 -0.06
C GLN A 106 12.39 -1.54 -1.38
N ILE A 107 11.47 -2.49 -1.32
CA ILE A 107 10.52 -2.76 -2.40
C ILE A 107 9.26 -1.95 -2.13
N TRP A 108 8.71 -1.33 -3.17
CA TRP A 108 7.50 -0.53 -3.10
C TRP A 108 6.51 -0.98 -4.16
N ALA A 109 5.23 -0.91 -3.80
CA ALA A 109 4.12 -0.96 -4.74
C ALA A 109 3.90 0.43 -5.36
N LEU A 110 3.74 0.46 -6.68
CA LEU A 110 3.48 1.66 -7.47
C LEU A 110 2.21 1.48 -8.27
N TYR A 111 1.46 2.58 -8.43
CA TYR A 111 0.27 2.59 -9.26
C TYR A 111 0.65 2.40 -10.72
N ASN A 112 0.06 1.38 -11.36
CA ASN A 112 0.21 1.20 -12.80
C ASN A 112 -0.59 2.26 -13.57
N ASP A 113 -0.23 2.45 -14.83
CA ASP A 113 -0.85 3.40 -15.76
C ASP A 113 -2.08 2.84 -16.49
N ILE A 114 -2.30 1.52 -16.45
CA ILE A 114 -3.38 0.82 -17.17
C ILE A 114 -4.68 0.78 -16.35
N TYR A 115 -4.58 0.29 -15.11
CA TYR A 115 -5.68 0.03 -14.19
C TYR A 115 -5.67 0.97 -12.97
N TYR A 116 -4.63 1.78 -12.80
CA TYR A 116 -4.46 2.74 -11.71
C TYR A 116 -4.39 2.10 -10.31
N PHE A 117 -3.99 0.83 -10.23
CA PHE A 117 -3.86 0.09 -8.97
C PHE A 117 -2.40 -0.21 -8.63
N PRO A 118 -2.06 -0.35 -7.34
CA PRO A 118 -0.69 -0.51 -6.87
C PRO A 118 -0.17 -1.95 -6.98
N ASN A 119 -0.01 -2.45 -8.21
CA ASN A 119 0.50 -3.80 -8.49
C ASN A 119 1.76 -3.81 -9.37
N TYR A 120 2.40 -2.67 -9.61
CA TYR A 120 3.78 -2.63 -10.08
C TYR A 120 4.73 -2.61 -8.88
N TYR A 121 5.84 -3.35 -8.98
CA TYR A 121 6.83 -3.41 -7.91
C TYR A 121 8.18 -2.91 -8.38
N ALA A 122 8.87 -2.14 -7.52
CA ALA A 122 10.22 -1.67 -7.80
C ALA A 122 11.08 -1.64 -6.53
N VAL A 123 12.38 -1.90 -6.70
CA VAL A 123 13.37 -1.65 -5.64
C VAL A 123 13.84 -0.20 -5.73
N ILE A 124 13.78 0.52 -4.62
CA ILE A 124 14.42 1.85 -4.51
C ILE A 124 15.94 1.65 -4.54
N LYS A 125 16.62 2.22 -5.53
CA LYS A 125 18.08 2.18 -5.64
C LYS A 125 18.74 3.40 -5.01
N LYS A 126 18.13 4.57 -5.16
CA LYS A 126 18.65 5.84 -4.63
C LYS A 126 17.51 6.80 -4.33
N VAL A 127 17.65 7.55 -3.25
CA VAL A 127 16.76 8.65 -2.86
C VAL A 127 17.58 9.93 -2.81
N ASP A 128 17.18 10.93 -3.59
CA ASP A 128 17.75 12.27 -3.61
C ASP A 128 16.69 13.26 -3.14
N VAL A 129 16.71 13.51 -1.83
CA VAL A 129 15.73 14.38 -1.15
C VAL A 129 15.85 15.82 -1.63
N LYS A 130 17.06 16.29 -1.96
CA LYS A 130 17.29 17.70 -2.36
C LYS A 130 16.65 18.02 -3.70
N ASN A 131 16.68 17.06 -4.63
CA ASN A 131 16.15 17.22 -5.97
C ASN A 131 14.77 16.58 -6.17
N ASN A 132 14.15 16.08 -5.10
CA ASN A 132 12.90 15.31 -5.14
C ASN A 132 12.95 14.12 -6.12
N LYS A 133 14.08 13.42 -6.21
CA LYS A 133 14.29 12.32 -7.17
C LYS A 133 14.40 10.98 -6.46
N VAL A 134 13.71 9.97 -6.97
CA VAL A 134 13.83 8.57 -6.54
C VAL A 134 14.21 7.74 -7.75
N THR A 135 15.39 7.13 -7.72
CA THR A 135 15.80 6.16 -8.73
C THR A 135 15.39 4.77 -8.29
N LEU A 136 14.64 4.09 -9.14
CA LEU A 136 14.07 2.78 -8.89
C LEU A 136 14.45 1.79 -9.98
N ARG A 137 14.37 0.51 -9.65
CA ARG A 137 14.59 -0.59 -10.59
C ARG A 137 13.40 -1.53 -10.53
N TRP A 138 12.73 -1.70 -11.66
CA TRP A 138 11.49 -2.45 -11.76
C TRP A 138 11.69 -3.95 -11.51
N LEU A 139 10.69 -4.56 -10.90
CA LEU A 139 10.55 -6.00 -10.80
C LEU A 139 9.66 -6.50 -11.94
N HIS A 140 10.02 -7.66 -12.49
CA HIS A 140 9.20 -8.40 -13.44
C HIS A 140 8.72 -9.70 -12.79
N VAL A 141 7.57 -10.18 -13.22
CA VAL A 141 7.03 -11.46 -12.74
C VAL A 141 7.93 -12.60 -13.23
N CYS A 142 8.28 -13.51 -12.33
CA CYS A 142 8.93 -14.78 -12.62
C CYS A 142 7.88 -15.90 -12.61
N PRO A 143 7.19 -16.16 -13.75
CA PRO A 143 6.01 -17.03 -13.75
C PRO A 143 6.39 -18.50 -13.50
N GLN A 144 5.71 -19.11 -12.54
CA GLN A 144 5.83 -20.51 -12.15
C GLN A 144 4.78 -21.39 -12.85
N GLY A 145 3.60 -20.83 -13.15
CA GLY A 145 2.47 -21.53 -13.77
C GLY A 145 2.20 -21.18 -15.24
N MET A 146 1.34 -21.96 -15.90
CA MET A 146 0.95 -21.71 -17.30
C MET A 146 0.09 -20.44 -17.44
N GLU A 147 -0.84 -20.21 -16.50
CA GLU A 147 -1.66 -18.99 -16.49
C GLU A 147 -0.83 -17.73 -16.23
N GLU A 148 0.12 -17.75 -15.30
CA GLU A 148 1.03 -16.62 -15.09
C GLU A 148 1.83 -16.29 -16.35
N LYS A 149 2.36 -17.31 -17.05
CA LYS A 149 3.05 -17.12 -18.33
C LYS A 149 2.15 -16.44 -19.37
N ARG A 150 0.87 -16.82 -19.42
CA ARG A 150 -0.12 -16.19 -20.31
C ARG A 150 -0.34 -14.73 -19.93
N LEU A 151 -0.63 -14.46 -18.65
CA LEU A 151 -0.87 -13.10 -18.14
C LEU A 151 0.31 -12.18 -18.44
N VAL A 152 1.55 -12.62 -18.17
CA VAL A 152 2.76 -11.86 -18.47
C VAL A 152 2.92 -11.60 -19.98
N LYS A 153 2.64 -12.60 -20.83
CA LYS A 153 2.70 -12.44 -22.29
C LYS A 153 1.66 -11.46 -22.83
N GLU A 154 0.50 -11.38 -22.17
CA GLU A 154 -0.63 -10.51 -22.53
C GLU A 154 -0.60 -9.16 -21.79
N ASP A 155 0.49 -8.85 -21.08
CA ASP A 155 0.67 -7.62 -20.30
C ASP A 155 -0.45 -7.39 -19.26
N HIS A 156 -0.87 -8.48 -18.63
CA HIS A 156 -1.84 -8.49 -17.54
C HIS A 156 -1.14 -8.55 -16.17
N PRO A 157 -1.66 -7.81 -15.17
CA PRO A 157 -1.00 -7.70 -13.89
C PRO A 157 -1.08 -9.01 -13.10
N VAL A 158 0.00 -9.32 -12.38
CA VAL A 158 0.06 -10.39 -11.39
C VAL A 158 0.29 -9.72 -10.04
N GLY A 159 -0.73 -9.75 -9.18
CA GLY A 159 -0.71 -9.01 -7.91
C GLY A 159 0.18 -9.61 -6.83
N CYS A 160 0.39 -10.93 -6.84
CA CYS A 160 1.29 -11.59 -5.90
C CYS A 160 1.97 -12.80 -6.56
N GLY A 161 3.16 -13.17 -6.10
CA GLY A 161 3.98 -14.19 -6.74
C GLY A 161 5.47 -14.00 -6.54
N THR A 162 6.25 -14.62 -7.43
CA THR A 162 7.71 -14.49 -7.48
C THR A 162 8.09 -13.42 -8.49
N PHE A 163 9.02 -12.54 -8.12
CA PHE A 163 9.43 -11.40 -8.91
C PHE A 163 10.95 -11.27 -8.96
N GLY A 164 11.48 -11.08 -10.16
CA GLY A 164 12.89 -10.83 -10.42
C GLY A 164 13.17 -9.34 -10.60
N VAL A 165 14.29 -8.84 -10.11
CA VAL A 165 14.73 -7.47 -10.40
C VAL A 165 15.28 -7.43 -11.82
N SER A 166 14.80 -6.47 -12.62
CA SER A 166 15.30 -6.22 -13.99
C SER A 166 16.82 -6.05 -14.02
N THR A 167 17.49 -6.61 -15.03
CA THR A 167 18.96 -6.60 -15.16
C THR A 167 19.46 -5.47 -16.07
N GLY A 168 18.70 -5.12 -17.12
CA GLY A 168 19.03 -4.08 -18.09
C GLY A 168 18.94 -2.64 -17.57
N ASN A 169 19.37 -1.69 -18.40
CA ASN A 169 19.29 -0.25 -18.13
C ASN A 169 17.87 0.30 -18.33
N ASP A 170 17.09 -0.32 -19.21
CA ASP A 170 15.65 -0.11 -19.42
C ASP A 170 14.82 -0.35 -18.15
N GLY A 171 15.29 -1.24 -17.28
CA GLY A 171 14.67 -1.53 -15.99
C GLY A 171 14.85 -0.43 -14.93
N ILE A 172 15.65 0.62 -15.19
CA ILE A 172 15.86 1.74 -14.26
C ILE A 172 14.94 2.89 -14.65
N SER A 173 14.26 3.49 -13.67
CA SER A 173 13.52 4.73 -13.87
C SER A 173 13.82 5.73 -12.75
N THR A 174 13.62 7.01 -13.04
CA THR A 174 13.73 8.08 -12.03
C THR A 174 12.40 8.80 -11.92
N CYS A 175 11.81 8.77 -10.73
CA CYS A 175 10.58 9.48 -10.41
C CYS A 175 10.90 10.81 -9.73
N THR A 176 10.20 11.86 -10.12
CA THR A 176 10.27 13.20 -9.51
C THR A 176 9.08 13.50 -8.58
N ARG A 177 8.11 12.58 -8.51
CA ARG A 177 6.89 12.70 -7.72
C ARG A 177 6.69 11.44 -6.90
N THR A 178 6.34 11.60 -5.63
CA THR A 178 6.04 10.45 -4.74
C THR A 178 4.61 9.95 -4.89
N THR A 179 3.75 10.65 -5.64
CA THR A 179 2.36 10.25 -5.91
C THR A 179 2.22 8.94 -6.69
N TYR A 180 3.28 8.47 -7.34
CA TYR A 180 3.30 7.16 -8.01
C TYR A 180 3.44 5.98 -7.03
N PHE A 181 3.90 6.25 -5.81
CA PHE A 181 4.15 5.23 -4.80
C PHE A 181 2.89 5.04 -3.96
N SER A 182 2.51 3.79 -3.72
CA SER A 182 1.41 3.47 -2.81
C SER A 182 1.94 3.18 -1.42
N HIS A 183 2.70 2.09 -1.26
CA HIS A 183 3.19 1.62 0.04
C HIS A 183 4.43 0.73 -0.11
N PRO A 184 5.26 0.60 0.93
CA PRO A 184 6.34 -0.38 0.94
C PRO A 184 5.79 -1.80 1.02
N VAL A 185 6.41 -2.71 0.28
CA VAL A 185 6.04 -4.13 0.24
C VAL A 185 7.23 -4.94 0.73
N PRO A 186 7.03 -5.93 1.60
CA PRO A 186 8.11 -6.81 2.02
C PRO A 186 8.26 -7.94 1.01
N GLY A 187 9.40 -7.95 0.32
CA GLY A 187 9.82 -9.10 -0.47
C GLY A 187 10.62 -10.08 0.37
N ARG A 188 10.21 -11.34 0.39
CA ARG A 188 10.99 -12.44 0.95
C ARG A 188 12.01 -12.91 -0.10
N PRO A 189 13.32 -12.90 0.15
CA PRO A 189 14.29 -13.45 -0.79
C PRO A 189 14.04 -14.95 -1.02
N THR A 190 14.11 -15.40 -2.27
CA THR A 190 13.91 -16.83 -2.62
C THR A 190 15.17 -17.68 -2.44
N GLY A 191 16.31 -17.03 -2.19
CA GLY A 191 17.64 -17.64 -2.27
C GLY A 191 18.30 -17.49 -3.64
N ILE A 192 17.52 -17.18 -4.68
CA ILE A 192 18.05 -16.76 -5.99
C ILE A 192 18.39 -15.26 -5.91
N ARG A 193 19.55 -14.90 -6.47
CA ARG A 193 20.02 -13.52 -6.45
C ARG A 193 19.04 -12.62 -7.19
N ASN A 194 18.66 -11.50 -6.55
CA ASN A 194 17.75 -10.50 -7.11
C ASN A 194 16.34 -11.02 -7.41
N GLU A 195 15.87 -12.01 -6.65
CA GLU A 195 14.51 -12.53 -6.75
C GLU A 195 13.82 -12.52 -5.38
N TYR A 196 12.53 -12.14 -5.39
CA TYR A 196 11.73 -11.95 -4.20
C TYR A 196 10.34 -12.55 -4.37
N GLU A 197 9.81 -13.13 -3.30
CA GLU A 197 8.41 -13.48 -3.16
C GLU A 197 7.65 -12.32 -2.51
N ILE A 198 6.57 -11.90 -3.17
CA ILE A 198 5.61 -10.92 -2.68
C ILE A 198 4.28 -11.65 -2.56
N PHE A 199 3.89 -12.00 -1.34
CA PHE A 199 2.63 -12.68 -1.04
C PHE A 199 1.86 -11.96 0.06
N PRO A 200 0.52 -12.12 0.11
CA PRO A 200 -0.29 -11.61 1.22
C PRO A 200 0.19 -12.16 2.57
N ARG A 201 0.17 -11.32 3.60
CA ARG A 201 0.55 -11.68 4.97
C ARG A 201 -0.55 -11.34 5.95
N LEU A 202 -0.46 -11.94 7.13
CA LEU A 202 -1.36 -11.69 8.25
C LEU A 202 -1.66 -10.19 8.44
N ARG A 203 -2.95 -9.84 8.47
CA ARG A 203 -3.50 -8.47 8.58
C ARG A 203 -3.31 -7.56 7.36
N ASP A 204 -2.64 -7.99 6.29
CA ASP A 204 -2.70 -7.24 5.04
C ASP A 204 -4.16 -7.22 4.53
N VAL A 205 -4.56 -6.13 3.87
CA VAL A 205 -5.82 -6.07 3.13
C VAL A 205 -5.49 -6.14 1.65
N TRP A 206 -6.24 -6.96 0.91
CA TRP A 206 -6.06 -7.15 -0.52
C TRP A 206 -7.38 -6.96 -1.25
N ALA A 207 -7.30 -6.34 -2.43
CA ALA A 207 -8.36 -6.41 -3.41
C ALA A 207 -8.25 -7.74 -4.15
N VAL A 208 -9.33 -8.50 -4.17
CA VAL A 208 -9.44 -9.81 -4.80
C VAL A 208 -10.45 -9.71 -5.93
N TYR A 209 -10.08 -10.21 -7.11
CA TYR A 209 -10.97 -10.21 -8.28
C TYR A 209 -12.20 -11.07 -8.00
N LYS A 210 -13.38 -10.48 -8.15
CA LYS A 210 -14.64 -11.22 -8.03
C LYS A 210 -14.83 -12.15 -9.24
N ASP A 211 -15.24 -13.39 -9.00
CA ASP A 211 -15.52 -14.40 -10.03
C ASP A 211 -14.33 -14.75 -10.95
N TRP A 212 -13.10 -14.51 -10.49
CA TRP A 212 -11.90 -14.80 -11.26
C TRP A 212 -11.76 -16.27 -11.64
N ARG A 213 -11.31 -16.49 -12.89
CA ARG A 213 -10.98 -17.80 -13.44
C ARG A 213 -9.85 -17.69 -14.46
N ALA A 214 -9.11 -18.79 -14.61
CA ALA A 214 -8.15 -18.96 -15.69
C ALA A 214 -8.80 -18.66 -17.06
N GLY A 215 -8.03 -18.05 -17.96
CA GLY A 215 -8.51 -17.60 -19.27
C GLY A 215 -9.23 -16.25 -19.33
N TRP A 216 -9.28 -15.46 -18.25
CA TRP A 216 -9.72 -14.06 -18.30
C TRP A 216 -8.97 -13.25 -19.36
N THR A 217 -9.72 -12.46 -20.12
CA THR A 217 -9.25 -11.56 -21.17
C THR A 217 -9.07 -10.12 -20.66
N ALA A 218 -8.46 -9.25 -21.46
CA ALA A 218 -8.38 -7.82 -21.18
C ALA A 218 -9.75 -7.17 -20.87
N GLN A 219 -10.82 -7.61 -21.53
CA GLN A 219 -12.16 -7.08 -21.31
C GLN A 219 -12.73 -7.51 -19.95
N ASP A 220 -12.41 -8.72 -19.50
CA ASP A 220 -12.79 -9.21 -18.17
C ASP A 220 -12.08 -8.40 -17.09
N PHE A 221 -10.77 -8.17 -17.22
CA PHE A 221 -10.01 -7.31 -16.28
C PHE A 221 -10.53 -5.87 -16.23
N LYS A 222 -10.95 -5.31 -17.37
CA LYS A 222 -11.52 -3.95 -17.41
C LYS A 222 -12.86 -3.86 -16.67
N ASN A 223 -13.70 -4.87 -16.83
CA ASN A 223 -15.07 -4.89 -16.31
C ASN A 223 -15.22 -5.60 -14.97
N CYS A 224 -14.15 -6.18 -14.43
CA CYS A 224 -14.21 -6.88 -13.16
C CYS A 224 -14.53 -5.94 -11.99
N ASP A 225 -15.18 -6.54 -11.00
CA ASP A 225 -15.37 -6.01 -9.66
C ASP A 225 -14.35 -6.64 -8.70
N TYR A 226 -14.21 -6.01 -7.53
CA TYR A 226 -13.29 -6.44 -6.49
C TYR A 226 -14.04 -6.67 -5.18
N GLU A 227 -13.56 -7.66 -4.44
CA GLU A 227 -13.88 -7.85 -3.03
C GLU A 227 -12.64 -7.50 -2.20
N PHE A 228 -12.84 -6.75 -1.12
CA PHE A 228 -11.75 -6.42 -0.21
C PHE A 228 -11.71 -7.47 0.89
N MET A 229 -10.54 -8.07 1.09
CA MET A 229 -10.37 -9.16 2.02
C MET A 229 -9.17 -8.88 2.93
N GLU A 230 -9.34 -9.09 4.22
CA GLU A 230 -8.24 -9.06 5.18
C GLU A 230 -7.68 -10.46 5.37
N ILE A 231 -6.35 -10.57 5.37
CA ILE A 231 -5.68 -11.85 5.61
C ILE A 231 -5.76 -12.21 7.09
N PHE A 232 -6.31 -13.39 7.37
CA PHE A 232 -6.52 -13.93 8.72
C PHE A 232 -5.44 -14.93 9.13
N ASP A 233 -4.97 -15.76 8.20
CA ASP A 233 -3.87 -16.69 8.44
C ASP A 233 -3.18 -17.08 7.13
N CYS A 234 -1.91 -17.49 7.20
CA CYS A 234 -1.13 -17.93 6.05
C CYS A 234 -0.42 -19.26 6.36
N THR A 235 -0.65 -20.26 5.51
CA THR A 235 0.11 -21.52 5.49
C THR A 235 0.91 -21.63 4.19
N ASP A 236 1.77 -22.63 4.08
CA ASP A 236 2.55 -22.89 2.85
C ASP A 236 1.66 -23.22 1.63
N SER A 237 0.40 -23.62 1.84
CA SER A 237 -0.49 -24.13 0.78
C SER A 237 -1.78 -23.32 0.59
N SER A 238 -2.11 -22.44 1.53
CA SER A 238 -3.34 -21.64 1.48
C SER A 238 -3.26 -20.41 2.37
N ILE A 239 -4.07 -19.41 2.01
CA ILE A 239 -4.29 -18.19 2.78
C ILE A 239 -5.75 -18.15 3.23
N GLN A 240 -5.96 -17.95 4.51
CA GLN A 240 -7.27 -17.69 5.08
C GLN A 240 -7.57 -16.20 5.04
N VAL A 241 -8.76 -15.85 4.57
CA VAL A 241 -9.18 -14.47 4.34
C VAL A 241 -10.55 -14.21 4.96
N GLN A 242 -10.81 -12.96 5.34
CA GLN A 242 -12.12 -12.53 5.82
C GLN A 242 -12.60 -11.34 5.00
N LEU A 243 -13.85 -11.39 4.53
CA LEU A 243 -14.45 -10.34 3.72
C LEU A 243 -14.59 -9.03 4.52
N LEU A 244 -14.32 -7.92 3.85
CA LEU A 244 -14.54 -6.57 4.36
C LEU A 244 -15.72 -5.94 3.63
N ARG A 245 -16.82 -5.67 4.34
CA ARG A 245 -17.95 -4.91 3.78
C ARG A 245 -17.81 -3.44 4.12
N LYS A 246 -18.06 -2.60 3.11
CA LYS A 246 -18.11 -1.14 3.27
C LYS A 246 -19.21 -0.74 4.25
N VAL A 247 -18.90 0.17 5.18
CA VAL A 247 -19.85 0.72 6.15
C VAL A 247 -20.68 1.81 5.48
N ASP A 248 -22.00 1.75 5.64
CA ASP A 248 -22.92 2.74 5.09
C ASP A 248 -22.61 4.17 5.57
N GLY A 249 -22.74 5.13 4.67
CA GLY A 249 -22.43 6.54 4.94
C GLY A 249 -20.94 6.89 4.91
N HIS A 250 -20.05 5.91 4.73
CA HIS A 250 -18.61 6.13 4.58
C HIS A 250 -18.18 5.84 3.14
N ARG A 251 -17.07 6.43 2.71
CA ARG A 251 -16.45 6.21 1.39
C ARG A 251 -15.46 5.07 1.43
N THR A 252 -14.64 5.01 2.47
CA THR A 252 -13.48 4.11 2.57
C THR A 252 -13.38 3.35 3.88
N VAL A 253 -14.42 3.39 4.72
CA VAL A 253 -14.48 2.60 5.96
C VAL A 253 -15.15 1.26 5.71
N PHE A 254 -14.51 0.19 6.15
CA PHE A 254 -14.96 -1.19 5.99
C PHE A 254 -14.95 -1.91 7.34
N ARG A 255 -15.79 -2.93 7.47
CA ARG A 255 -15.88 -3.80 8.63
C ARG A 255 -15.74 -5.25 8.20
N ARG A 256 -15.08 -6.05 9.03
CA ARG A 256 -15.01 -7.50 8.90
C ARG A 256 -16.42 -8.08 8.95
N GLU A 257 -16.77 -8.88 7.96
CA GLU A 257 -18.07 -9.54 7.86
C GLU A 257 -17.89 -10.96 7.33
N GLY A 258 -18.80 -11.85 7.71
CA GLY A 258 -18.84 -13.22 7.19
C GLY A 258 -17.84 -14.16 7.86
N ALA A 259 -17.84 -15.39 7.34
CA ALA A 259 -16.94 -16.44 7.78
C ALA A 259 -15.54 -16.25 7.17
N VAL A 260 -14.55 -16.91 7.77
CA VAL A 260 -13.23 -17.02 7.18
C VAL A 260 -13.30 -17.99 5.99
N GLU A 261 -12.80 -17.55 4.85
CA GLU A 261 -12.68 -18.33 3.62
C GLU A 261 -11.23 -18.72 3.38
N THR A 262 -11.00 -19.79 2.61
CA THR A 262 -9.65 -20.27 2.29
C THR A 262 -9.40 -20.13 0.78
N ILE A 263 -8.37 -19.38 0.42
CA ILE A 263 -7.83 -19.31 -0.94
C ILE A 263 -6.62 -20.23 -1.00
N HIS A 264 -6.66 -21.24 -1.86
CA HIS A 264 -5.54 -22.16 -2.07
C HIS A 264 -4.48 -21.55 -3.00
N LYS A 265 -3.24 -22.04 -2.92
CA LYS A 265 -2.11 -21.54 -3.72
C LYS A 265 -2.36 -21.44 -5.22
N TYR A 266 -3.11 -22.38 -5.79
CA TYR A 266 -3.46 -22.38 -7.23
C TYR A 266 -4.39 -21.22 -7.64
N ASP A 267 -5.05 -20.60 -6.66
CA ASP A 267 -5.98 -19.47 -6.83
C ASP A 267 -5.36 -18.12 -6.43
N TYR A 268 -4.04 -18.05 -6.15
CA TYR A 268 -3.42 -16.79 -5.74
C TYR A 268 -3.44 -15.71 -6.84
N LEU A 269 -3.67 -16.08 -8.09
CA LEU A 269 -3.88 -15.14 -9.19
C LEU A 269 -5.18 -14.32 -9.05
N LYS A 270 -6.05 -14.67 -8.08
CA LYS A 270 -7.20 -13.85 -7.69
C LYS A 270 -6.79 -12.56 -6.96
N PHE A 271 -5.63 -12.54 -6.31
CA PHE A 271 -5.13 -11.33 -5.63
C PHE A 271 -4.70 -10.29 -6.66
N SER A 272 -5.38 -9.15 -6.67
CA SER A 272 -5.09 -8.07 -7.61
C SER A 272 -3.99 -7.15 -7.12
N HIS A 273 -4.15 -6.61 -5.91
CA HIS A 273 -3.23 -5.68 -5.30
C HIS A 273 -3.48 -5.56 -3.79
N GLN A 274 -2.43 -5.20 -3.06
CA GLN A 274 -2.53 -4.85 -1.65
C GLN A 274 -3.10 -3.44 -1.49
N VAL A 275 -3.96 -3.27 -0.49
CA VAL A 275 -4.63 -2.01 -0.14
C VAL A 275 -4.13 -1.57 1.23
N PRO A 276 -3.42 -0.42 1.35
CA PRO A 276 -3.06 0.13 2.64
C PRO A 276 -4.29 0.39 3.49
N CYS A 277 -4.22 0.08 4.78
CA CYS A 277 -5.33 0.25 5.70
C CYS A 277 -4.89 0.79 7.06
N PHE A 278 -5.81 1.44 7.76
CA PHE A 278 -5.66 1.92 9.12
C PHE A 278 -6.81 1.40 9.99
N CYS A 279 -6.48 0.87 11.18
CA CYS A 279 -7.48 0.35 12.10
C CYS A 279 -8.04 1.48 12.97
N LEU A 280 -9.34 1.73 12.86
CA LEU A 280 -10.01 2.75 13.64
C LEU A 280 -10.18 2.30 15.09
N THR A 281 -9.85 3.17 16.01
CA THR A 281 -9.84 2.92 17.45
C THR A 281 -10.90 3.76 18.15
N ASN A 282 -10.71 5.08 18.22
CA ASN A 282 -11.54 6.00 18.99
C ASN A 282 -12.13 7.16 18.17
N GLU A 283 -11.90 7.18 16.86
CA GLU A 283 -12.40 8.20 15.95
C GLU A 283 -13.94 8.29 16.00
N LYS A 284 -14.49 9.51 15.89
CA LYS A 284 -15.94 9.79 16.04
C LYS A 284 -16.56 9.23 17.32
N GLY A 285 -15.82 9.24 18.43
CA GLY A 285 -16.32 8.75 19.73
C GLY A 285 -16.45 7.23 19.80
N GLY A 286 -15.63 6.49 19.04
CA GLY A 286 -15.53 5.03 19.10
C GLY A 286 -16.60 4.26 18.35
N LYS A 287 -17.54 4.92 17.66
CA LYS A 287 -18.61 4.24 16.89
C LYS A 287 -18.08 3.34 15.77
N LEU A 288 -16.88 3.64 15.27
CA LEU A 288 -16.22 2.91 14.19
C LEU A 288 -15.06 2.06 14.71
N ARG A 289 -14.95 1.85 16.02
CA ARG A 289 -13.88 1.04 16.62
C ARG A 289 -13.87 -0.35 16.00
N GLY A 290 -12.69 -0.80 15.59
CA GLY A 290 -12.47 -2.10 14.94
C GLY A 290 -12.77 -2.13 13.44
N CYS A 291 -13.33 -1.06 12.86
CA CYS A 291 -13.40 -0.90 11.40
C CYS A 291 -12.01 -0.56 10.83
N LEU A 292 -11.83 -0.79 9.54
CA LEU A 292 -10.64 -0.43 8.79
C LEU A 292 -10.97 0.72 7.84
N GLU A 293 -10.20 1.80 7.87
CA GLU A 293 -10.16 2.75 6.76
C GLU A 293 -9.15 2.25 5.72
N LEU A 294 -9.57 2.16 4.47
CA LEU A 294 -8.72 1.78 3.36
C LEU A 294 -8.25 3.02 2.59
N ASP A 295 -7.04 2.97 2.04
CA ASP A 295 -6.49 4.04 1.22
C ASP A 295 -7.39 4.32 -0.01
N PRO A 296 -7.98 5.53 -0.13
CA PRO A 296 -8.93 5.83 -1.18
C PRO A 296 -8.39 5.60 -2.60
N LEU A 297 -7.08 5.84 -2.82
CA LEU A 297 -6.43 5.63 -4.11
C LEU A 297 -6.30 4.16 -4.51
N SER A 298 -6.40 3.26 -3.54
CA SER A 298 -6.29 1.82 -3.75
C SER A 298 -7.67 1.12 -3.76
N VAL A 299 -8.76 1.86 -3.53
CA VAL A 299 -10.14 1.32 -3.51
C VAL A 299 -10.93 1.70 -4.75
N GLN A 300 -10.70 2.88 -5.31
CA GLN A 300 -11.45 3.40 -6.45
C GLN A 300 -10.62 3.30 -7.73
N LYS A 301 -11.24 2.90 -8.84
CA LYS A 301 -10.65 3.13 -10.17
C LYS A 301 -10.48 4.64 -10.31
N GLY A 302 -9.24 5.11 -10.38
CA GLY A 302 -8.94 6.54 -10.44
C GLY A 302 -9.75 7.22 -11.55
N SER A 303 -10.42 8.34 -11.24
CA SER A 303 -11.07 9.15 -12.27
C SER A 303 -10.05 10.14 -12.83
N LEU A 304 -9.73 10.01 -14.12
CA LEU A 304 -9.01 11.06 -14.85
C LEU A 304 -9.95 12.26 -14.98
N VAL A 305 -9.65 13.36 -14.29
CA VAL A 305 -10.25 14.65 -14.64
C VAL A 305 -9.59 15.11 -15.93
N THR A 306 -10.23 14.83 -17.06
CA THR A 306 -9.88 15.50 -18.32
C THR A 306 -10.37 16.92 -18.23
N ASN A 307 -9.47 17.89 -18.10
CA ASN A 307 -9.82 19.28 -18.36
C ASN A 307 -10.10 19.42 -19.85
N SER A 308 -11.37 19.33 -20.25
CA SER A 308 -11.82 19.80 -21.55
C SER A 308 -11.59 21.32 -21.60
N ARG A 309 -10.73 21.75 -22.54
CA ARG A 309 -10.52 23.16 -22.89
C ARG A 309 -11.80 23.78 -23.44
#